data_AF-A0A938XTZ4-F1
#
_entry.id   AF-A0A938XTZ4-F1
#
_cell.length_a   1.000
_cell.length_b   1.000
_cell.length_c   1.000
_cell.angle_alpha   90.00
_cell.angle_beta   90.00
_cell.angle_gamma   90.00
#
_symmetry.space_group_name_H-M   'P 1'
#
loop_
_entity.id
_entity.type
_entity.pdbx_description
1 polymer ?
#
loop_
_entity_poly.entity_id
_entity_poly.type
_entity_poly.pdbx_seq_one_letter_code
_entity_poly.pdbx_strand_id
1 'polypeptide(L)'
;MGKLNLKPAIYVILIILILPSIIGDVTSYFGYHNKEDVRAKMKSHLYQKYGKEFMVDRIGTRSSRGQVFYQARIYPKAIIGSKKQWDDYYYASATVDKLSYGRLGEVGDSYSYVARNIDLEKYLLPQVKSQFGERVLLKVDVEHKVTGDGSWWAGYKSKSLKEMRKEVNNDPEHNRIELNLDVYVFDRIENQTEKEKRRKDIFEFVQYLKDEGFFEYLELGIIFVDERVLAPSYEDFKYEIKNTYQVKEEIDEKEVVLPPMKLRKEFSKKLQKEIDEMSQKELVEKINQIKKSNANNLIENNGQKATYIYSWGMIKEKYSSSIEDRDRNRDYSKLKHVRLGNNLKYIYKN
;
A
#
# COMPACT_ATOMS: atom_id res chain seq x y z
N MET A 1 -74.91 30.40 22.47
CA MET A 1 -73.94 29.30 22.69
C MET A 1 -73.75 28.54 21.39
N GLY A 2 -72.70 28.85 20.63
CA GLY A 2 -72.37 28.15 19.38
C GLY A 2 -71.66 26.84 19.69
N LYS A 3 -72.19 25.71 19.21
CA LYS A 3 -71.53 24.39 19.30
C LYS A 3 -70.27 24.43 18.43
N LEU A 4 -69.10 24.35 19.06
CA LEU A 4 -67.84 24.15 18.35
C LEU A 4 -67.92 22.81 17.61
N ASN A 5 -67.88 22.85 16.28
CA ASN A 5 -67.96 21.66 15.45
C ASN A 5 -66.59 20.95 15.54
N LEU A 6 -66.46 20.00 16.48
CA LEU A 6 -65.19 19.30 16.79
C LEU A 6 -64.72 18.33 15.69
N LYS A 7 -65.56 18.02 14.70
CA LYS A 7 -65.24 17.07 13.63
C LYS A 7 -64.03 17.49 12.77
N PRO A 8 -63.95 18.71 12.21
CA PRO A 8 -62.78 19.14 11.42
C PRO A 8 -61.46 19.14 12.22
N ALA A 9 -61.49 19.51 13.51
CA ALA A 9 -60.28 19.54 14.34
C ALA A 9 -59.70 18.14 14.61
N ILE A 10 -60.55 17.12 14.77
CA ILE A 10 -60.12 15.73 14.97
C ILE A 10 -59.51 15.15 13.70
N TYR A 11 -60.07 15.45 12.51
CA TYR A 11 -59.48 15.03 11.23
C TYR A 11 -58.11 15.66 10.97
N VAL A 12 -57.93 16.93 11.32
CA VAL A 12 -56.62 17.61 11.17
C VAL A 12 -55.57 17.01 12.11
N ILE A 13 -55.92 16.68 13.36
CA ILE A 13 -54.99 16.05 14.32
C ILE A 13 -54.63 14.61 13.89
N LEU A 14 -55.58 13.83 13.39
CA LEU A 14 -55.33 12.48 12.85
C LEU A 14 -54.42 12.53 11.61
N ILE A 15 -54.61 13.50 10.73
CA ILE A 15 -53.76 13.69 9.55
C ILE A 15 -52.32 14.06 9.97
N ILE A 16 -52.16 14.95 10.96
CA ILE A 16 -50.84 15.37 11.48
C ILE A 16 -50.11 14.24 12.21
N LEU A 17 -50.82 13.33 12.89
CA LEU A 17 -50.22 12.19 13.60
C LEU A 17 -49.89 11.00 12.68
N ILE A 18 -50.63 10.82 11.58
CA ILE A 18 -50.44 9.69 10.66
C ILE A 18 -49.43 10.03 9.54
N LEU A 19 -49.36 11.30 9.10
CA LEU A 19 -48.44 11.72 8.03
C LEU A 19 -46.96 11.43 8.32
N PRO A 20 -46.40 11.65 9.53
CA PRO A 20 -45.00 11.33 9.81
C PRO A 20 -44.70 9.82 9.72
N SER A 21 -45.66 8.99 10.15
CA SER A 21 -45.58 7.52 10.12
C SER A 21 -45.61 7.01 8.68
N ILE A 22 -46.52 7.56 7.86
CA ILE A 22 -46.59 7.23 6.43
C ILE A 22 -45.35 7.73 5.69
N ILE A 23 -44.79 8.89 6.01
CA ILE A 23 -43.57 9.41 5.36
C ILE A 23 -42.33 8.57 5.75
N GLY A 24 -42.23 8.11 7.00
CA GLY A 24 -41.20 7.16 7.45
C GLY A 24 -41.30 5.80 6.74
N ASP A 25 -42.52 5.27 6.60
CA ASP A 25 -42.76 4.01 5.90
C ASP A 25 -42.56 4.15 4.38
N VAL A 26 -42.98 5.26 3.77
CA VAL A 26 -42.78 5.58 2.34
C VAL A 26 -41.30 5.75 2.01
N THR A 27 -40.50 6.43 2.85
CA THR A 27 -39.05 6.55 2.62
C THR A 27 -38.32 5.19 2.71
N SER A 28 -38.83 4.26 3.53
CA SER A 28 -38.39 2.86 3.54
C SER A 28 -38.84 2.09 2.29
N TYR A 29 -40.07 2.34 1.80
CA TYR A 29 -40.67 1.65 0.66
C TYR A 29 -40.10 2.09 -0.71
N PHE A 30 -39.65 3.35 -0.82
CA PHE A 30 -39.09 3.92 -2.05
C PHE A 30 -37.55 3.86 -2.14
N GLY A 31 -36.88 3.16 -1.22
CA GLY A 31 -35.46 2.81 -1.34
C GLY A 31 -34.47 3.97 -1.33
N TYR A 32 -34.84 5.08 -0.70
CA TYR A 32 -33.97 6.23 -0.50
C TYR A 32 -33.32 6.14 0.89
N HIS A 33 -32.36 5.22 1.06
CA HIS A 33 -31.56 5.23 2.29
C HIS A 33 -30.77 6.53 2.39
N ASN A 34 -30.86 7.17 3.55
CA ASN A 34 -29.97 8.25 3.90
C ASN A 34 -28.53 7.72 3.91
N LYS A 35 -27.60 8.45 3.30
CA LYS A 35 -26.18 8.08 3.29
C LYS A 35 -25.63 7.90 4.71
N GLU A 36 -26.22 8.56 5.70
CA GLU A 36 -25.82 8.40 7.10
C GLU A 36 -26.19 7.03 7.69
N ASP A 37 -27.31 6.42 7.28
CA ASP A 37 -27.66 5.05 7.72
C ASP A 37 -26.67 4.03 7.15
N VAL A 38 -26.33 4.19 5.86
CA VAL A 38 -25.29 3.40 5.19
C VAL A 38 -23.95 3.57 5.92
N ARG A 39 -23.60 4.82 6.27
CA ARG A 39 -22.38 5.14 7.00
C ARG A 39 -22.34 4.47 8.37
N ALA A 40 -23.43 4.52 9.14
CA ALA A 40 -23.54 3.90 10.45
C ALA A 40 -23.40 2.37 10.36
N LYS A 41 -24.08 1.75 9.38
CA LYS A 41 -23.98 0.31 9.11
C LYS A 41 -22.53 -0.11 8.79
N MET A 42 -21.85 0.63 7.91
CA MET A 42 -20.44 0.39 7.59
C MET A 42 -19.52 0.55 8.81
N LYS A 43 -19.70 1.62 9.61
CA LYS A 43 -18.90 1.83 10.82
C LYS A 43 -19.07 0.69 11.84
N SER A 44 -20.31 0.25 12.06
CA SER A 44 -20.62 -0.85 12.98
C SER A 44 -19.91 -2.14 12.56
N HIS A 45 -20.03 -2.53 11.28
CA HIS A 45 -19.32 -3.69 10.72
C HIS A 45 -17.80 -3.61 10.93
N LEU A 46 -17.20 -2.46 10.59
CA LEU A 46 -15.75 -2.28 10.71
C LEU A 46 -15.28 -2.32 12.16
N TYR A 47 -16.06 -1.76 13.10
CA TYR A 47 -15.76 -1.84 14.52
C TYR A 47 -15.85 -3.28 15.05
N GLN A 48 -16.92 -4.01 14.71
CA GLN A 48 -17.09 -5.41 15.11
C GLN A 48 -15.96 -6.30 14.57
N LYS A 49 -15.55 -6.09 13.32
CA LYS A 49 -14.53 -6.92 12.66
C LYS A 49 -13.11 -6.62 13.10
N TYR A 50 -12.77 -5.34 13.30
CA TYR A 50 -11.39 -4.89 13.51
C TYR A 50 -11.13 -4.26 14.89
N GLY A 51 -12.15 -4.09 15.73
CA GLY A 51 -12.03 -3.54 17.08
C GLY A 51 -11.56 -2.08 17.16
N LYS A 52 -11.67 -1.32 16.05
CA LYS A 52 -11.21 0.08 15.97
C LYS A 52 -12.20 0.94 15.21
N GLU A 53 -12.16 2.24 15.46
CA GLU A 53 -13.04 3.20 14.80
C GLU A 53 -12.54 3.57 13.40
N PHE A 54 -13.49 3.74 12.47
CA PHE A 54 -13.21 4.12 11.10
C PHE A 54 -13.87 5.43 10.71
N MET A 55 -13.16 6.18 9.88
CA MET A 55 -13.79 7.11 8.97
C MET A 55 -14.37 6.32 7.80
N VAL A 56 -15.61 6.65 7.47
CA VAL A 56 -16.30 6.21 6.26
C VAL A 56 -16.60 7.49 5.52
N ASP A 57 -15.89 7.76 4.43
CA ASP A 57 -16.01 8.98 3.66
C ASP A 57 -16.33 8.70 2.18
N ARG A 58 -16.72 9.77 1.46
CA ARG A 58 -17.01 9.72 0.02
C ARG A 58 -18.00 8.61 -0.37
N ILE A 59 -19.14 8.52 0.33
CA ILE A 59 -20.20 7.56 0.00
C ILE A 59 -20.84 7.91 -1.34
N GLY A 60 -20.69 7.01 -2.30
CA GLY A 60 -21.29 7.09 -3.63
C GLY A 60 -22.05 5.81 -3.98
N THR A 61 -22.88 5.89 -5.02
CA THR A 61 -23.57 4.74 -5.60
C THR A 61 -22.78 4.25 -6.82
N ARG A 62 -22.61 2.94 -6.95
CA ARG A 62 -21.99 2.28 -8.10
C ARG A 62 -22.93 1.23 -8.67
N SER A 63 -22.76 0.92 -9.94
CA SER A 63 -23.41 -0.19 -10.61
C SER A 63 -22.36 -1.04 -11.32
N SER A 64 -22.41 -2.36 -11.14
CA SER A 64 -21.53 -3.31 -11.82
C SER A 64 -22.26 -4.62 -12.00
N ARG A 65 -22.16 -5.22 -13.20
CA ARG A 65 -22.80 -6.51 -13.53
C ARG A 65 -24.30 -6.58 -13.15
N GLY A 66 -25.02 -5.47 -13.32
CA GLY A 66 -26.45 -5.36 -13.00
C GLY A 66 -26.78 -5.17 -11.51
N GLN A 67 -25.78 -5.16 -10.62
CA GLN A 67 -25.95 -4.90 -9.20
C GLN A 67 -25.64 -3.45 -8.87
N VAL A 68 -26.49 -2.81 -8.05
CA VAL A 68 -26.27 -1.46 -7.54
C VAL A 68 -25.88 -1.53 -6.08
N PHE A 69 -24.83 -0.82 -5.69
CA PHE A 69 -24.33 -0.84 -4.31
C PHE A 69 -23.82 0.53 -3.90
N TYR A 70 -23.87 0.82 -2.60
CA TYR A 70 -23.13 1.92 -2.01
C TYR A 70 -21.66 1.52 -1.86
N GLN A 71 -20.76 2.43 -2.17
CA GLN A 71 -19.33 2.28 -1.94
C GLN A 71 -18.81 3.52 -1.21
N ALA A 72 -17.96 3.29 -0.21
CA ALA A 72 -17.31 4.33 0.55
C ALA A 72 -15.82 4.05 0.64
N ARG A 73 -15.02 5.10 0.72
CA ARG A 73 -13.62 4.99 1.14
C ARG A 73 -13.58 4.92 2.66
N ILE A 74 -12.73 4.05 3.18
CA ILE A 74 -12.62 3.79 4.62
C ILE A 74 -11.17 3.82 5.07
N TYR A 75 -10.94 4.27 6.30
CA TYR A 75 -9.65 4.20 6.97
C TYR A 75 -9.81 4.39 8.49
N PRO A 76 -8.87 3.90 9.31
CA PRO A 76 -8.94 4.05 10.77
C PRO A 76 -8.92 5.54 11.16
N LYS A 77 -9.75 5.96 12.12
CA LYS A 77 -9.71 7.35 12.62
C LYS A 77 -8.33 7.74 13.16
N ALA A 78 -7.59 6.78 13.71
CA ALA A 78 -6.27 6.99 14.30
C ALA A 78 -5.22 7.56 13.33
N ILE A 79 -5.42 7.50 12.00
CA ILE A 79 -4.46 8.08 11.05
C ILE A 79 -4.70 9.57 10.77
N ILE A 80 -5.84 10.14 11.19
CA ILE A 80 -6.11 11.57 11.04
C ILE A 80 -5.10 12.37 11.87
N GLY A 81 -4.49 13.40 11.27
CA GLY A 81 -3.43 14.19 11.89
C GLY A 81 -2.06 13.50 11.93
N SER A 82 -1.95 12.26 11.44
CA SER A 82 -0.67 11.55 11.32
C SER A 82 -0.07 11.70 9.93
N LYS A 83 1.21 11.34 9.78
CA LYS A 83 1.91 11.27 8.48
C LYS A 83 1.26 10.28 7.48
N LYS A 84 0.41 9.36 7.96
CA LYS A 84 -0.35 8.40 7.15
C LYS A 84 -1.62 8.99 6.55
N GLN A 85 -2.05 10.16 7.02
CA GLN A 85 -3.18 10.87 6.42
C GLN A 85 -2.83 11.24 4.98
N TRP A 86 -3.77 11.00 4.06
CA TRP A 86 -3.61 11.26 2.62
C TRP A 86 -2.63 10.33 1.89
N ASP A 87 -2.23 9.23 2.50
CA ASP A 87 -1.52 8.13 1.83
C ASP A 87 -2.53 7.00 1.57
N ASP A 88 -2.86 6.80 0.30
CA ASP A 88 -3.87 5.83 -0.13
C ASP A 88 -3.49 4.39 0.22
N TYR A 89 -2.21 4.12 0.54
CA TYR A 89 -1.74 2.84 1.07
C TYR A 89 -2.50 2.38 2.33
N TYR A 90 -3.01 3.31 3.14
CA TYR A 90 -3.75 3.01 4.37
C TYR A 90 -5.27 3.03 4.18
N TYR A 91 -5.75 3.22 2.95
CA TYR A 91 -7.16 3.38 2.64
C TYR A 91 -7.71 2.10 2.00
N ALA A 92 -8.99 1.84 2.25
CA ALA A 92 -9.71 0.70 1.70
C ALA A 92 -11.11 1.13 1.26
N SER A 93 -11.92 0.16 0.83
CA SER A 93 -13.33 0.36 0.48
C SER A 93 -14.24 -0.45 1.39
N ALA A 94 -15.41 0.11 1.70
CA ALA A 94 -16.56 -0.63 2.19
C ALA A 94 -17.69 -0.55 1.16
N THR A 95 -18.45 -1.63 1.03
CA THR A 95 -19.58 -1.73 0.11
C THR A 95 -20.83 -2.26 0.83
N VAL A 96 -22.00 -1.79 0.41
CA VAL A 96 -23.30 -2.30 0.87
C VAL A 96 -24.23 -2.40 -0.33
N ASP A 97 -24.73 -3.60 -0.61
CA ASP A 97 -25.63 -3.81 -1.75
C ASP A 97 -26.98 -3.13 -1.56
N LYS A 98 -27.53 -2.59 -2.65
CA LYS A 98 -28.91 -2.12 -2.71
C LYS A 98 -29.78 -3.26 -3.22
N LEU A 99 -30.48 -3.90 -2.29
CA LEU A 99 -31.39 -4.99 -2.60
C LEU A 99 -32.78 -4.47 -2.98
N SER A 100 -33.62 -5.38 -3.50
CA SER A 100 -35.02 -5.11 -3.84
C SER A 100 -35.79 -4.50 -2.67
N TYR A 101 -36.79 -3.67 -2.99
CA TYR A 101 -37.63 -2.97 -2.02
C TYR A 101 -36.86 -2.05 -1.08
N GLY A 102 -35.73 -1.49 -1.54
CA GLY A 102 -35.00 -0.52 -0.73
C GLY A 102 -34.41 -1.13 0.53
N ARG A 103 -33.90 -2.36 0.46
CA ARG A 103 -33.20 -3.00 1.59
C ARG A 103 -31.69 -2.87 1.41
N LEU A 104 -30.96 -2.71 2.52
CA LEU A 104 -29.49 -2.77 2.53
C LEU A 104 -29.00 -4.19 2.77
N GLY A 105 -28.15 -4.69 1.88
CA GLY A 105 -27.43 -5.96 2.04
C GLY A 105 -26.39 -5.93 3.15
N GLU A 106 -25.58 -6.98 3.22
CA GLU A 106 -24.44 -7.06 4.14
C GLU A 106 -23.32 -6.09 3.76
N VAL A 107 -22.46 -5.79 4.73
CA VAL A 107 -21.32 -4.92 4.50
C VAL A 107 -20.12 -5.77 4.05
N GLY A 108 -19.65 -5.51 2.85
CA GLY A 108 -18.34 -5.98 2.38
C GLY A 108 -17.27 -4.95 2.68
N ASP A 109 -16.03 -5.38 2.94
CA ASP A 109 -14.88 -4.48 3.06
C ASP A 109 -13.62 -5.06 2.41
N SER A 110 -12.68 -4.16 2.09
CA SER A 110 -11.32 -4.49 1.63
C SER A 110 -10.24 -4.06 2.63
N TYR A 111 -10.60 -3.70 3.87
CA TYR A 111 -9.62 -3.24 4.86
C TYR A 111 -8.74 -4.38 5.40
N SER A 112 -9.17 -5.63 5.25
CA SER A 112 -8.38 -6.83 5.57
C SER A 112 -7.01 -6.82 4.88
N TYR A 113 -6.94 -6.39 3.61
CA TYR A 113 -5.66 -6.24 2.90
C TYR A 113 -4.73 -5.23 3.59
N VAL A 114 -5.25 -4.03 3.89
CA VAL A 114 -4.51 -2.98 4.59
C VAL A 114 -4.08 -3.41 6.00
N ALA A 115 -4.97 -4.09 6.73
CA ALA A 115 -4.69 -4.56 8.08
C ALA A 115 -3.50 -5.55 8.09
N ARG A 116 -3.49 -6.53 7.17
CA ARG A 116 -2.38 -7.48 7.07
C ARG A 116 -1.07 -6.84 6.63
N ASN A 117 -1.13 -5.88 5.71
CA ASN A 117 0.05 -5.11 5.30
C ASN A 117 0.67 -4.38 6.50
N ILE A 118 -0.15 -3.72 7.33
CA ILE A 118 0.31 -3.03 8.55
C ILE A 118 0.89 -4.02 9.58
N ASP A 119 0.21 -5.15 9.80
CA ASP A 119 0.67 -6.17 10.76
C ASP A 119 2.03 -6.75 10.35
N LEU A 120 2.19 -7.10 9.06
CA LEU A 120 3.42 -7.68 8.53
C LEU A 120 4.54 -6.64 8.44
N GLU A 121 4.24 -5.39 8.12
CA GLU A 121 5.21 -4.31 8.23
C GLU A 121 5.73 -4.18 9.66
N LYS A 122 4.84 -4.14 10.65
CA LYS A 122 5.24 -4.05 12.07
C LYS A 122 6.10 -5.25 12.48
N TYR A 123 5.82 -6.43 11.94
CA TYR A 123 6.57 -7.65 12.18
C TYR A 123 7.99 -7.60 11.58
N LEU A 124 8.11 -7.18 10.32
CA LEU A 124 9.38 -7.23 9.58
C LEU A 124 10.28 -6.01 9.81
N LEU A 125 9.71 -4.84 10.13
CA LEU A 125 10.46 -3.59 10.23
C LEU A 125 11.66 -3.64 11.19
N PRO A 126 11.60 -4.28 12.38
CA PRO A 126 12.76 -4.43 13.24
C PRO A 126 13.93 -5.15 12.55
N GLN A 127 13.65 -6.24 11.84
CA GLN A 127 14.69 -7.00 11.12
C GLN A 127 15.24 -6.21 9.93
N VAL A 128 14.36 -5.52 9.19
CA VAL A 128 14.78 -4.62 8.09
C VAL A 128 15.73 -3.54 8.61
N LYS A 129 15.42 -2.91 9.74
CA LYS A 129 16.29 -1.91 10.36
C LYS A 129 17.59 -2.50 10.89
N SER A 130 17.54 -3.69 11.49
CA SER A 130 18.74 -4.39 11.94
C SER A 130 19.71 -4.66 10.78
N GLN A 131 19.19 -5.00 9.60
CA GLN A 131 20.01 -5.35 8.45
C GLN A 131 20.49 -4.13 7.65
N PHE A 132 19.62 -3.13 7.47
CA PHE A 132 19.85 -2.03 6.52
C PHE A 132 19.99 -0.65 7.19
N GLY A 133 19.87 -0.58 8.52
CA GLY A 133 19.92 0.65 9.30
C GLY A 133 18.56 1.35 9.46
N GLU A 134 18.56 2.47 10.18
CA GLU A 134 17.33 3.20 10.52
C GLU A 134 16.69 3.94 9.34
N ARG A 135 17.48 4.24 8.31
CA ARG A 135 17.07 5.04 7.15
C ARG A 135 16.40 4.17 6.08
N VAL A 136 15.30 3.53 6.46
CA VAL A 136 14.56 2.61 5.61
C VAL A 136 13.08 2.96 5.52
N LEU A 137 12.50 2.74 4.35
CA LEU A 137 11.06 2.69 4.16
C LEU A 137 10.70 1.29 3.71
N LEU A 138 9.86 0.60 4.48
CA LEU A 138 9.33 -0.72 4.12
C LEU A 138 7.91 -0.57 3.57
N LYS A 139 7.67 -1.04 2.35
CA LYS A 139 6.33 -1.17 1.79
C LYS A 139 6.01 -2.65 1.64
N VAL A 140 4.86 -3.03 2.20
CA VAL A 140 4.39 -4.41 2.22
C VAL A 140 3.10 -4.52 1.43
N ASP A 141 2.99 -5.56 0.61
CA ASP A 141 1.75 -6.00 0.01
C ASP A 141 1.61 -7.51 0.17
N VAL A 142 0.67 -7.94 1.02
CA VAL A 142 0.49 -9.35 1.37
C VAL A 142 -0.93 -9.84 1.09
N GLU A 143 -0.99 -10.91 0.32
CA GLU A 143 -2.22 -11.60 -0.03
C GLU A 143 -2.29 -12.97 0.64
N HIS A 144 -3.45 -13.25 1.25
CA HIS A 144 -3.81 -14.61 1.62
C HIS A 144 -4.53 -15.21 0.41
N LYS A 145 -4.01 -16.29 -0.15
CA LYS A 145 -4.64 -17.02 -1.24
C LYS A 145 -5.15 -18.38 -0.78
N VAL A 146 -6.29 -18.79 -1.31
CA VAL A 146 -6.89 -20.10 -1.03
C VAL A 146 -7.28 -20.82 -2.31
N THR A 147 -7.27 -22.16 -2.29
CA THR A 147 -7.69 -23.00 -3.41
C THR A 147 -8.50 -24.20 -2.93
N GLY A 148 -9.32 -24.77 -3.82
CA GLY A 148 -10.06 -26.01 -3.54
C GLY A 148 -9.34 -27.25 -4.06
N ASP A 149 -8.80 -27.18 -5.27
CA ASP A 149 -8.17 -28.31 -5.98
C ASP A 149 -6.79 -27.96 -6.57
N GLY A 150 -6.26 -26.78 -6.26
CA GLY A 150 -4.99 -26.27 -6.79
C GLY A 150 -5.07 -25.68 -8.20
N SER A 151 -6.24 -25.74 -8.88
CA SER A 151 -6.39 -25.23 -10.25
C SER A 151 -6.43 -23.70 -10.33
N TRP A 152 -6.99 -23.06 -9.29
CA TRP A 152 -7.11 -21.61 -9.20
C TRP A 152 -6.99 -21.12 -7.76
N TRP A 153 -6.29 -20.00 -7.57
CA TRP A 153 -6.04 -19.40 -6.26
C TRP A 153 -6.82 -18.09 -6.09
N ALA A 154 -7.76 -18.09 -5.14
CA ALA A 154 -8.63 -16.96 -4.80
C ALA A 154 -8.01 -16.09 -3.71
N GLY A 155 -8.21 -14.78 -3.76
CA GLY A 155 -7.88 -13.90 -2.64
C GLY A 155 -8.84 -14.09 -1.45
N TYR A 156 -8.30 -14.43 -0.29
CA TYR A 156 -9.06 -14.58 0.96
C TYR A 156 -8.88 -13.38 1.91
N LYS A 157 -9.96 -12.99 2.56
CA LYS A 157 -10.04 -11.76 3.38
C LYS A 157 -9.83 -11.99 4.88
N SER A 158 -8.82 -12.78 5.23
CA SER A 158 -8.36 -12.89 6.63
C SER A 158 -8.12 -11.50 7.24
N LYS A 159 -8.64 -11.26 8.44
CA LYS A 159 -8.67 -9.95 9.13
C LYS A 159 -7.32 -9.51 9.69
N SER A 160 -6.34 -10.41 9.82
CA SER A 160 -5.03 -10.11 10.43
C SER A 160 -3.94 -11.06 9.94
N LEU A 161 -2.67 -10.68 10.14
CA LEU A 161 -1.52 -11.55 9.88
C LEU A 161 -1.59 -12.85 10.70
N LYS A 162 -2.01 -12.76 11.97
CA LYS A 162 -2.12 -13.91 12.86
C LYS A 162 -3.10 -14.97 12.35
N GLU A 163 -4.28 -14.53 11.91
CA GLU A 163 -5.28 -15.42 11.33
C GLU A 163 -4.78 -16.03 10.02
N MET A 164 -4.23 -15.22 9.11
CA MET A 164 -3.63 -15.71 7.87
C MET A 164 -2.57 -16.80 8.11
N ARG A 165 -1.61 -16.56 9.02
CA ARG A 165 -0.60 -17.57 9.37
C ARG A 165 -1.21 -18.82 9.97
N LYS A 166 -2.25 -18.69 10.79
CA LYS A 166 -2.93 -19.85 11.38
C LYS A 166 -3.56 -20.72 10.30
N GLU A 167 -4.30 -20.13 9.36
CA GLU A 167 -4.94 -20.89 8.27
C GLU A 167 -3.89 -21.56 7.38
N VAL A 168 -2.84 -20.83 6.97
CA VAL A 168 -1.74 -21.37 6.16
C VAL A 168 -0.99 -22.51 6.86
N ASN A 169 -0.75 -22.39 8.17
CA ASN A 169 -0.08 -23.46 8.91
C ASN A 169 -0.97 -24.69 9.12
N ASN A 170 -2.30 -24.51 9.20
CA ASN A 170 -3.24 -25.60 9.40
C ASN A 170 -3.50 -26.39 8.11
N ASP A 171 -3.48 -25.71 6.96
CA ASP A 171 -3.77 -26.31 5.65
C ASP A 171 -2.95 -25.64 4.52
N PRO A 172 -1.63 -25.91 4.48
CA PRO A 172 -0.71 -25.28 3.53
C PRO A 172 -0.91 -25.73 2.08
N GLU A 173 -1.62 -26.84 1.84
CA GLU A 173 -1.94 -27.31 0.48
C GLU A 173 -3.02 -26.44 -0.16
N HIS A 174 -3.94 -25.90 0.64
CA HIS A 174 -5.06 -25.09 0.17
C HIS A 174 -4.95 -23.61 0.52
N ASN A 175 -3.94 -23.21 1.31
CA ASN A 175 -3.75 -21.83 1.75
C ASN A 175 -2.28 -21.42 1.57
N ARG A 176 -2.05 -20.22 1.03
CA ARG A 176 -0.69 -19.66 0.90
C ARG A 176 -0.64 -18.16 1.14
N ILE A 177 0.59 -17.69 1.40
CA ILE A 177 0.92 -16.26 1.50
C ILE A 177 1.66 -15.88 0.21
N GLU A 178 1.08 -14.95 -0.56
CA GLU A 178 1.82 -14.24 -1.61
C GLU A 178 2.28 -12.90 -1.07
N LEU A 179 3.55 -12.58 -1.25
CA LEU A 179 4.18 -11.44 -0.63
C LEU A 179 5.00 -10.63 -1.63
N ASN A 180 4.67 -9.34 -1.76
CA ASN A 180 5.53 -8.36 -2.42
C ASN A 180 6.09 -7.40 -1.35
N LEU A 181 7.41 -7.29 -1.28
CA LEU A 181 8.13 -6.39 -0.38
C LEU A 181 8.99 -5.42 -1.18
N ASP A 182 8.86 -4.13 -0.90
CA ASP A 182 9.81 -3.12 -1.36
C ASP A 182 10.51 -2.51 -0.13
N VAL A 183 11.83 -2.70 -0.04
CA VAL A 183 12.69 -2.06 0.96
C VAL A 183 13.47 -0.95 0.27
N TYR A 184 13.14 0.29 0.59
CA TYR A 184 13.91 1.46 0.16
C TYR A 184 14.93 1.80 1.24
N VAL A 185 16.20 1.68 0.91
CA VAL A 185 17.33 2.01 1.79
C VAL A 185 17.87 3.37 1.35
N PHE A 186 17.76 4.39 2.21
CA PHE A 186 18.22 5.74 1.93
C PHE A 186 19.69 5.87 2.28
N ASP A 187 20.51 5.32 1.40
CA ASP A 187 21.94 5.19 1.55
C ASP A 187 22.61 5.00 0.18
N ARG A 188 23.91 5.26 0.12
CA ARG A 188 24.72 5.11 -1.10
C ARG A 188 25.65 3.91 -0.97
N ILE A 189 26.01 3.35 -2.12
CA ILE A 189 27.04 2.33 -2.25
C ILE A 189 28.22 2.98 -2.99
N GLU A 190 29.26 3.33 -2.25
CA GLU A 190 30.35 4.16 -2.77
C GLU A 190 31.45 3.35 -3.46
N ASN A 191 31.65 2.10 -3.03
CA ASN A 191 32.75 1.28 -3.50
C ASN A 191 32.41 -0.21 -3.55
N GLN A 192 33.32 -1.01 -4.12
CA GLN A 192 33.13 -2.45 -4.30
C GLN A 192 33.06 -3.21 -2.95
N THR A 193 33.80 -2.77 -1.93
CA THR A 193 33.75 -3.38 -0.59
C THR A 193 32.38 -3.19 0.04
N GLU A 194 31.84 -1.97 -0.01
CA GLU A 194 30.49 -1.69 0.48
C GLU A 194 29.44 -2.47 -0.32
N LYS A 195 29.57 -2.53 -1.65
CA LYS A 195 28.68 -3.32 -2.50
C LYS A 195 28.62 -4.78 -2.05
N GLU A 196 29.76 -5.40 -1.73
CA GLU A 196 29.80 -6.79 -1.25
C GLU A 196 29.19 -6.94 0.16
N LYS A 197 29.40 -5.95 1.05
CA LYS A 197 28.72 -5.91 2.34
C LYS A 197 27.20 -5.88 2.16
N ARG A 198 26.68 -4.97 1.32
CA ARG A 198 25.24 -4.88 1.03
C ARG A 198 24.67 -6.15 0.40
N ARG A 199 25.43 -6.82 -0.48
CA ARG A 199 25.01 -8.12 -1.02
C ARG A 199 24.87 -9.18 0.07
N LYS A 200 25.79 -9.20 1.06
CA LYS A 200 25.71 -10.09 2.21
C LYS A 200 24.49 -9.75 3.08
N ASP A 201 24.27 -8.46 3.35
CA ASP A 201 23.13 -7.99 4.12
C ASP A 201 21.79 -8.44 3.51
N ILE A 202 21.66 -8.29 2.19
CA ILE A 202 20.48 -8.75 1.45
C ILE A 202 20.34 -10.28 1.53
N PHE A 203 21.44 -11.01 1.38
CA PHE A 203 21.42 -12.47 1.44
C PHE A 203 20.96 -12.97 2.82
N GLU A 204 21.44 -12.36 3.90
CA GLU A 204 21.03 -12.65 5.28
C GLU A 204 19.54 -12.35 5.50
N PHE A 205 19.04 -11.22 5.01
CA PHE A 205 17.61 -10.90 5.07
C PHE A 205 16.74 -11.90 4.31
N VAL A 206 17.20 -12.39 3.15
CA VAL A 206 16.51 -13.44 2.39
C VAL A 206 16.48 -14.77 3.17
N GLN A 207 17.57 -15.13 3.86
CA GLN A 207 17.55 -16.33 4.70
C GLN A 207 16.56 -16.18 5.85
N TYR A 208 16.53 -15.02 6.50
CA TYR A 208 15.53 -14.72 7.53
C TYR A 208 14.09 -14.89 6.98
N LEU A 209 13.78 -14.37 5.79
CA LEU A 209 12.45 -14.54 5.19
C LEU A 209 12.13 -16.01 4.86
N LYS A 210 13.13 -16.85 4.58
CA LYS A 210 12.94 -18.30 4.42
C LYS A 210 12.62 -18.97 5.75
N ASP A 211 13.39 -18.67 6.79
CA ASP A 211 13.21 -19.22 8.13
C ASP A 211 11.83 -18.85 8.71
N GLU A 212 11.34 -17.66 8.37
CA GLU A 212 10.00 -17.18 8.76
C GLU A 212 8.85 -17.73 7.90
N GLY A 213 9.16 -18.48 6.83
CA GLY A 213 8.16 -19.05 5.93
C GLY A 213 7.53 -18.04 4.96
N PHE A 214 8.17 -16.90 4.71
CA PHE A 214 7.68 -15.86 3.80
C PHE A 214 8.26 -15.96 2.38
N PHE A 215 9.19 -16.87 2.13
CA PHE A 215 9.94 -16.90 0.88
C PHE A 215 9.21 -17.60 -0.28
N GLU A 216 8.34 -18.57 -0.03
CA GLU A 216 7.85 -19.51 -1.07
C GLU A 216 7.19 -18.82 -2.27
N TYR A 217 6.41 -17.76 -2.00
CA TYR A 217 5.79 -16.89 -2.99
C TYR A 217 6.15 -15.42 -2.72
N LEU A 218 7.45 -15.15 -2.61
CA LEU A 218 8.03 -13.82 -2.43
C LEU A 218 8.43 -13.16 -3.75
N GLU A 219 8.10 -11.89 -3.87
CA GLU A 219 8.77 -10.87 -4.67
C GLU A 219 9.38 -9.81 -3.73
N LEU A 220 10.68 -9.58 -3.81
CA LEU A 220 11.40 -8.64 -2.94
C LEU A 220 12.25 -7.68 -3.78
N GLY A 221 11.93 -6.39 -3.73
CA GLY A 221 12.78 -5.31 -4.18
C GLY A 221 13.60 -4.73 -3.02
N ILE A 222 14.92 -4.71 -3.16
CA ILE A 222 15.80 -3.89 -2.30
C ILE A 222 16.37 -2.78 -3.15
N ILE A 223 15.98 -1.54 -2.87
CA ILE A 223 16.31 -0.36 -3.67
C ILE A 223 17.14 0.62 -2.83
N PHE A 224 18.37 0.89 -3.25
CA PHE A 224 19.22 1.92 -2.67
C PHE A 224 18.90 3.25 -3.32
N VAL A 225 18.25 4.12 -2.56
CA VAL A 225 17.84 5.47 -2.97
C VAL A 225 18.81 6.47 -2.36
N ASP A 226 19.28 7.41 -3.15
CA ASP A 226 20.15 8.47 -2.65
C ASP A 226 19.44 9.30 -1.56
N GLU A 227 20.10 9.48 -0.42
CA GLU A 227 19.59 10.26 0.70
C GLU A 227 19.27 11.73 0.35
N ARG A 228 19.89 12.28 -0.71
CA ARG A 228 19.66 13.66 -1.16
C ARG A 228 18.23 13.94 -1.60
N VAL A 229 17.40 12.91 -1.81
CA VAL A 229 15.94 13.09 -1.99
C VAL A 229 15.24 13.64 -0.74
N LEU A 230 15.89 13.55 0.43
CA LEU A 230 15.38 14.04 1.70
C LEU A 230 15.73 15.51 1.95
N ALA A 231 16.64 16.08 1.18
CA ALA A 231 17.10 17.45 1.39
C ALA A 231 15.95 18.45 1.18
N PRO A 232 15.85 19.53 1.99
CA PRO A 232 14.81 20.54 1.88
C PRO A 232 14.57 21.09 0.46
N SER A 233 15.63 21.33 -0.32
CA SER A 233 15.50 21.88 -1.67
C SER A 233 15.31 20.84 -2.78
N TYR A 234 15.11 19.57 -2.44
CA TYR A 234 14.97 18.48 -3.43
C TYR A 234 13.80 18.68 -4.40
N GLU A 235 12.63 19.16 -3.93
CA GLU A 235 11.47 19.33 -4.83
C GLU A 235 11.69 20.45 -5.86
N ASP A 236 12.42 21.51 -5.51
CA ASP A 236 12.82 22.56 -6.46
C ASP A 236 13.70 21.98 -7.57
N PHE A 237 14.67 21.14 -7.18
CA PHE A 237 15.55 20.48 -8.14
C PHE A 237 14.86 19.45 -9.00
N LYS A 238 13.92 18.69 -8.44
CA LYS A 238 13.09 17.77 -9.21
C LYS A 238 12.30 18.51 -10.29
N TYR A 239 11.79 19.70 -9.99
CA TYR A 239 11.17 20.56 -10.99
C TYR A 239 12.18 21.04 -12.05
N GLU A 240 13.37 21.47 -11.64
CA GLU A 240 14.41 21.94 -12.57
C GLU A 240 14.93 20.82 -13.50
N ILE A 241 15.18 19.62 -12.96
CA ILE A 241 15.55 18.41 -13.71
C ILE A 241 14.52 18.08 -14.80
N LYS A 242 13.23 18.25 -14.48
CA LYS A 242 12.15 17.94 -15.41
C LYS A 242 12.02 18.96 -16.54
N ASN A 243 12.37 20.22 -16.27
CA ASN A 243 12.18 21.33 -17.21
C ASN A 243 13.47 21.76 -17.94
N THR A 244 14.61 21.14 -17.64
CA THR A 244 15.87 21.40 -18.33
C THR A 244 15.99 20.56 -19.61
N TYR A 245 16.84 21.02 -20.52
CA TYR A 245 17.19 20.25 -21.71
C TYR A 245 17.92 18.96 -21.31
N GLN A 246 17.69 17.88 -22.06
CA GLN A 246 18.32 16.60 -21.80
C GLN A 246 19.47 16.37 -22.79
N VAL A 247 20.48 15.63 -22.35
CA VAL A 247 21.64 15.23 -23.14
C VAL A 247 21.72 13.72 -23.23
N LYS A 248 22.18 13.22 -24.38
CA LYS A 248 22.50 11.81 -24.56
C LYS A 248 23.89 11.55 -23.99
N GLU A 249 24.00 10.54 -23.15
CA GLU A 249 25.25 10.05 -22.58
C GLU A 249 25.34 8.53 -22.77
N GLU A 250 26.53 8.02 -23.03
CA GLU A 250 26.78 6.58 -23.09
C GLU A 250 27.27 6.09 -21.72
N ILE A 251 26.53 5.18 -21.09
CA ILE A 251 26.85 4.58 -19.79
C ILE A 251 26.67 3.07 -19.90
N ASP A 252 27.70 2.31 -19.54
CA ASP A 252 27.71 0.84 -19.65
C ASP A 252 27.26 0.35 -21.04
N GLU A 253 27.83 0.95 -22.10
CA GLU A 253 27.53 0.66 -23.52
C GLU A 253 26.07 0.91 -23.93
N LYS A 254 25.34 1.72 -23.16
CA LYS A 254 23.96 2.10 -23.44
C LYS A 254 23.80 3.60 -23.50
N GLU A 255 23.11 4.07 -24.54
CA GLU A 255 22.68 5.46 -24.62
C GLU A 255 21.57 5.72 -23.60
N VAL A 256 21.77 6.72 -22.76
CA VAL A 256 20.79 7.21 -21.79
C VAL A 256 20.59 8.71 -21.94
N VAL A 257 19.38 9.16 -21.66
CA VAL A 257 19.00 10.57 -21.73
C VAL A 257 18.94 11.12 -20.31
N LEU A 258 19.80 12.10 -20.01
CA LEU A 258 19.99 12.64 -18.66
C LEU A 258 20.04 14.18 -18.67
N PRO A 259 19.85 14.82 -17.51
CA PRO A 259 20.15 16.23 -17.35
C PRO A 259 21.65 16.53 -17.55
N PRO A 260 22.02 17.77 -17.91
CA PRO A 260 23.39 18.14 -18.20
C PRO A 260 24.31 17.88 -17.00
N MET A 261 25.51 17.36 -17.25
CA MET A 261 26.50 17.03 -16.21
C MET A 261 26.77 18.19 -15.23
N LYS A 262 26.86 19.43 -15.73
CA LYS A 262 27.07 20.63 -14.89
C LYS A 262 25.95 20.80 -13.86
N LEU A 263 24.70 20.66 -14.30
CA LEU A 263 23.52 20.79 -13.44
C LEU A 263 23.49 19.69 -12.37
N ARG A 264 23.76 18.45 -12.79
CA ARG A 264 23.81 17.29 -11.89
C ARG A 264 24.85 17.46 -10.79
N LYS A 265 26.05 17.98 -11.10
CA LYS A 265 27.11 18.27 -10.11
C LYS A 265 26.71 19.37 -9.14
N GLU A 266 26.13 20.46 -9.64
CA GLU A 266 25.66 21.57 -8.81
C GLU A 266 24.61 21.11 -7.79
N PHE A 267 23.61 20.34 -8.25
CA PHE A 267 22.55 19.82 -7.39
C PHE A 267 23.08 18.82 -6.38
N SER A 268 23.95 17.92 -6.84
CA SER A 268 24.58 16.92 -5.98
C SER A 268 25.32 17.57 -4.83
N LYS A 269 26.06 18.66 -5.08
CA LYS A 269 26.80 19.40 -4.06
C LYS A 269 25.87 20.14 -3.09
N LYS A 270 24.87 20.87 -3.61
CA LYS A 270 23.95 21.65 -2.75
C LYS A 270 23.13 20.73 -1.85
N LEU A 271 22.55 19.66 -2.42
CA LEU A 271 21.74 18.72 -1.66
C LEU A 271 22.57 17.93 -0.66
N GLN A 272 23.81 17.55 -1.00
CA GLN A 272 24.67 16.88 -0.03
C GLN A 272 24.94 17.78 1.18
N LYS A 273 25.24 19.06 0.96
CA LYS A 273 25.46 20.01 2.05
C LYS A 273 24.25 20.08 2.99
N GLU A 274 23.04 20.13 2.43
CA GLU A 274 21.81 20.13 3.22
C GLU A 274 21.61 18.83 4.01
N ILE A 275 21.97 17.67 3.44
CA ILE A 275 21.91 16.39 4.16
C ILE A 275 22.94 16.32 5.28
N ASP A 276 24.16 16.80 5.05
CA ASP A 276 25.25 16.77 6.03
C ASP A 276 24.93 17.64 7.27
N GLU A 277 24.10 18.68 7.10
CA GLU A 277 23.62 19.56 8.17
C GLU A 277 22.45 18.94 8.98
N MET A 278 21.82 17.87 8.48
CA MET A 278 20.67 17.24 9.12
C MET A 278 21.07 16.16 10.14
N SER A 279 20.34 16.12 11.25
CA SER A 279 20.44 15.03 12.22
C SER A 279 19.82 13.73 11.70
N GLN A 280 20.24 12.59 12.27
CA GLN A 280 19.63 11.28 11.99
C GLN A 280 18.12 11.27 12.25
N LYS A 281 17.68 11.96 13.31
CA LYS A 281 16.27 12.07 13.67
C LYS A 281 15.47 12.77 12.58
N GLU A 282 15.98 13.89 12.06
CA GLU A 282 15.32 14.64 10.99
C GLU A 282 15.22 13.82 9.70
N LEU A 283 16.28 13.11 9.32
CA LEU A 283 16.27 12.24 8.15
C LEU A 283 15.24 11.13 8.26
N VAL A 284 15.20 10.43 9.40
CA VAL A 284 14.18 9.40 9.68
C VAL A 284 12.77 10.01 9.70
N GLU A 285 12.60 11.22 10.24
CA GLU A 285 11.31 11.90 10.23
C GLU A 285 10.82 12.23 8.83
N LYS A 286 11.72 12.65 7.94
CA LYS A 286 11.42 12.90 6.52
C LYS A 286 11.10 11.62 5.76
N ILE A 287 11.86 10.54 5.97
CA ILE A 287 11.54 9.23 5.40
C ILE A 287 10.13 8.79 5.78
N ASN A 288 9.75 8.98 7.05
CA ASN A 288 8.40 8.66 7.54
C ASN A 288 7.28 9.57 6.99
N GLN A 289 7.62 10.69 6.34
CA GLN A 289 6.65 11.55 5.63
C GLN A 289 6.43 11.12 4.18
N ILE A 290 7.28 10.25 3.64
CA ILE A 290 7.13 9.72 2.29
C ILE A 290 5.87 8.85 2.25
N LYS A 291 4.95 9.21 1.34
CA LYS A 291 3.76 8.38 1.07
C LYS A 291 4.20 7.08 0.41
N LYS A 292 3.82 5.95 1.00
CA LYS A 292 4.15 4.62 0.47
C LYS A 292 3.51 4.36 -0.87
N SER A 293 2.32 4.94 -1.12
CA SER A 293 1.70 4.92 -2.44
C SER A 293 2.60 5.49 -3.54
N ASN A 294 3.53 6.38 -3.19
CA ASN A 294 4.36 7.15 -4.11
C ASN A 294 5.86 6.80 -4.03
N ALA A 295 6.27 5.83 -3.20
CA ALA A 295 7.68 5.52 -2.97
C ALA A 295 8.42 5.14 -4.27
N ASN A 296 7.76 4.46 -5.20
CA ASN A 296 8.30 4.13 -6.52
C ASN A 296 8.69 5.36 -7.35
N ASN A 297 8.05 6.51 -7.13
CA ASN A 297 8.35 7.74 -7.85
C ASN A 297 9.72 8.34 -7.44
N LEU A 298 10.32 7.84 -6.35
CA LEU A 298 11.65 8.24 -5.92
C LEU A 298 12.76 7.52 -6.71
N ILE A 299 12.47 6.41 -7.37
CA ILE A 299 13.51 5.53 -7.90
C ILE A 299 14.15 6.10 -9.18
N GLU A 300 13.37 6.68 -10.08
CA GLU A 300 13.82 6.90 -11.47
C GLU A 300 15.18 7.58 -11.59
N ASN A 301 15.34 8.78 -11.00
CA ASN A 301 16.59 9.54 -11.07
C ASN A 301 17.47 9.35 -9.82
N ASN A 302 16.93 8.78 -8.74
CA ASN A 302 17.59 8.79 -7.43
C ASN A 302 17.96 7.40 -6.91
N GLY A 303 17.39 6.33 -7.45
CA GLY A 303 17.83 4.97 -7.20
C GLY A 303 19.23 4.79 -7.76
N GLN A 304 20.20 4.42 -6.94
CA GLN A 304 21.58 4.18 -7.39
C GLN A 304 21.76 2.72 -7.85
N LYS A 305 21.32 1.79 -7.00
CA LYS A 305 21.40 0.36 -7.23
C LYS A 305 20.15 -0.32 -6.70
N ALA A 306 19.80 -1.46 -7.30
CA ALA A 306 18.70 -2.28 -6.81
C ALA A 306 18.98 -3.77 -7.03
N THR A 307 18.29 -4.61 -6.28
CA THR A 307 18.14 -6.02 -6.60
C THR A 307 16.68 -6.41 -6.45
N TYR A 308 16.25 -7.32 -7.33
CA TYR A 308 14.91 -7.90 -7.28
C TYR A 308 15.07 -9.41 -7.13
N ILE A 309 14.43 -9.94 -6.09
CA ILE A 309 14.53 -11.32 -5.65
C ILE A 309 13.16 -11.94 -5.81
N TYR A 310 13.09 -12.95 -6.66
CA TYR A 310 11.86 -13.66 -6.97
C TYR A 310 12.02 -15.11 -6.55
N SER A 311 11.13 -15.57 -5.69
CA SER A 311 10.99 -16.98 -5.39
C SER A 311 10.50 -17.78 -6.59
N TRP A 312 10.78 -19.07 -6.62
CA TRP A 312 10.29 -19.93 -7.70
C TRP A 312 8.76 -19.96 -7.77
N GLY A 313 8.07 -20.02 -6.63
CA GLY A 313 6.62 -19.98 -6.57
C GLY A 313 6.05 -18.71 -7.19
N MET A 314 6.62 -17.55 -6.86
CA MET A 314 6.19 -16.27 -7.43
C MET A 314 6.43 -16.17 -8.94
N ILE A 315 7.60 -16.62 -9.41
CA ILE A 315 7.91 -16.65 -10.85
C ILE A 315 6.89 -17.49 -11.61
N LYS A 316 6.59 -18.69 -11.11
CA LYS A 316 5.61 -19.58 -11.74
C LYS A 316 4.20 -18.97 -11.75
N GLU A 317 3.83 -18.26 -10.69
CA GLU A 317 2.50 -17.68 -10.55
C GLU A 317 2.31 -16.46 -11.48
N LYS A 318 3.23 -15.49 -11.46
CA LYS A 318 3.03 -14.18 -12.10
C LYS A 318 3.81 -14.00 -13.40
N TYR A 319 4.87 -14.78 -13.61
CA TYR A 319 5.85 -14.57 -14.68
C TYR A 319 6.13 -15.84 -15.49
N SER A 320 5.17 -16.77 -15.54
CA SER A 320 5.33 -18.08 -16.20
C SER A 320 5.78 -18.01 -17.66
N SER A 321 5.37 -16.96 -18.37
CA SER A 321 5.74 -16.69 -19.76
C SER A 321 7.17 -16.17 -19.96
N SER A 322 7.84 -15.77 -18.87
CA SER A 322 9.16 -15.13 -18.88
C SER A 322 10.25 -15.98 -18.20
N ILE A 323 9.97 -17.25 -17.94
CA ILE A 323 10.89 -18.16 -17.23
C ILE A 323 12.06 -18.53 -18.13
N GLU A 324 13.28 -18.17 -17.73
CA GLU A 324 14.51 -18.71 -18.30
C GLU A 324 15.09 -19.84 -17.41
N ASP A 325 15.94 -20.71 -17.96
CA ASP A 325 16.60 -21.80 -17.20
C ASP A 325 17.45 -21.28 -16.04
N ARG A 326 18.00 -20.06 -16.17
CA ARG A 326 18.75 -19.40 -15.10
C ARG A 326 17.88 -19.05 -13.89
N ASP A 327 16.58 -18.87 -14.09
CA ASP A 327 15.64 -18.48 -13.03
C ASP A 327 15.26 -19.69 -12.17
N ARG A 328 15.18 -20.88 -12.79
CA ARG A 328 15.00 -22.17 -12.09
C ARG A 328 16.12 -22.48 -11.10
N ASN A 329 17.32 -21.94 -11.36
CA ASN A 329 18.52 -22.22 -10.60
C ASN A 329 18.83 -21.18 -9.49
N ARG A 330 17.99 -20.14 -9.32
CA ARG A 330 18.16 -19.11 -8.29
C ARG A 330 17.19 -19.33 -7.13
N ASP A 331 17.53 -20.30 -6.29
CA ASP A 331 16.87 -20.57 -5.01
C ASP A 331 17.35 -19.65 -3.87
N TYR A 332 18.29 -18.73 -4.16
CA TYR A 332 18.97 -17.88 -3.18
C TYR A 332 19.54 -18.65 -1.96
N SER A 333 20.05 -19.88 -2.17
CA SER A 333 20.84 -20.62 -1.17
C SER A 333 22.31 -20.17 -1.12
N LYS A 334 22.75 -19.39 -2.11
CA LYS A 334 24.15 -18.94 -2.26
C LYS A 334 24.21 -17.43 -2.48
N LEU A 335 25.17 -16.77 -1.84
CA LEU A 335 25.40 -15.31 -1.99
C LEU A 335 25.55 -14.85 -3.45
N LYS A 336 26.11 -15.70 -4.32
CA LYS A 336 26.26 -15.41 -5.77
C LYS A 336 24.92 -15.20 -6.51
N HIS A 337 23.79 -15.62 -5.93
CA HIS A 337 22.46 -15.40 -6.48
C HIS A 337 21.98 -13.96 -6.26
N VAL A 338 22.51 -13.26 -5.24
CA VAL A 338 22.22 -11.85 -4.98
C VAL A 338 23.11 -10.98 -5.86
N ARG A 339 22.50 -10.17 -6.73
CA ARG A 339 23.21 -9.27 -7.66
C ARG A 339 22.59 -7.88 -7.59
N LEU A 340 23.43 -6.87 -7.43
CA LEU A 340 23.01 -5.46 -7.47
C LEU A 340 23.18 -4.93 -8.90
N GLY A 341 22.06 -4.53 -9.52
CA GLY A 341 22.02 -3.83 -10.79
C GLY A 341 22.25 -2.34 -10.60
N ASN A 342 22.79 -1.69 -11.63
CA ASN A 342 22.93 -0.22 -11.70
C ASN A 342 21.65 0.39 -12.27
N ASN A 343 21.21 1.51 -11.71
CA ASN A 343 20.26 2.38 -12.40
C ASN A 343 21.03 3.36 -13.28
N LEU A 344 20.91 3.20 -14.61
CA LEU A 344 21.60 4.07 -15.56
C LEU A 344 21.03 5.49 -15.60
N LYS A 345 19.82 5.70 -15.07
CA LYS A 345 19.19 7.02 -14.91
C LYS A 345 19.61 7.77 -13.64
N TYR A 346 20.46 7.16 -12.80
CA TYR A 346 20.94 7.80 -11.58
C TYR A 346 21.70 9.10 -11.88
N ILE A 347 21.20 10.22 -11.36
CA ILE A 347 21.68 11.54 -11.79
C ILE A 347 22.81 12.11 -10.92
N TYR A 348 22.96 11.66 -9.67
CA TYR A 348 23.88 12.34 -8.78
C TYR A 348 25.35 12.02 -9.07
N LYS A 349 26.22 13.02 -8.84
CA LYS A 349 27.66 12.96 -9.10
C LYS A 349 28.43 13.49 -7.89
N ASN A 350 29.52 12.80 -7.56
CA ASN A 350 30.45 13.23 -6.51
C ASN A 350 31.42 14.29 -7.05
#